data_AF-A0A2S5B685-F1
#
_entry.id   AF-A0A2S5B685-F1
#
_cell.length_a   1.000
_cell.length_b   1.000
_cell.length_c   1.000
_cell.angle_alpha   90.00
_cell.angle_beta   90.00
_cell.angle_gamma   90.00
#
_symmetry.space_group_name_H-M   'P 1'
#
loop_
_entity.id
_entity.type
_entity.pdbx_description
1 polymer ?
#
loop_
_entity_poly.entity_id
_entity_poly.type
_entity_poly.pdbx_seq_one_letter_code
_entity_poly.pdbx_strand_id
1 'polypeptide(L)'
;MHHFWQRAHAALHLTVIECLIHSPHATAALPLLAVNKHLRRLAIDSLLSCYALPSARRVPREVVRLSLSLTNPYAPPSVRDDPRFVCQQDDATKLPFHRQPVELYLSELDASSLVCTFKAKNQESAFLRWTCSYAYENHWRQLTAHVPESFSVTPTGWFRPAEPNETGLNGQMLAATPACYPSPLPCFFPEIPENPGAIIQSFDELLPNGWRISYRARRLDWIPEMLEVKSFAASASSRAIIVTVPAYCKVISLKIPFIDLFVAPDRLHDCPWADRPPQPSLTMPRRR
;
A
#
# COMPACT_ATOMS: atom_id res chain seq x y z
N MET A 1 -27.07 35.38 -1.25
CA MET A 1 -25.88 34.52 -1.02
C MET A 1 -25.03 35.15 0.08
N HIS A 2 -24.70 34.42 1.14
CA HIS A 2 -23.91 34.94 2.27
C HIS A 2 -22.54 35.48 1.81
N HIS A 3 -22.17 36.69 2.24
CA HIS A 3 -20.88 37.35 1.97
C HIS A 3 -19.66 36.53 2.42
N PHE A 4 -19.85 35.60 3.35
CA PHE A 4 -18.82 34.71 3.86
C PHE A 4 -18.12 33.94 2.72
N TRP A 5 -18.87 33.46 1.72
CA TRP A 5 -18.34 32.62 0.63
C TRP A 5 -17.59 33.39 -0.46
N GLN A 6 -17.35 34.69 -0.28
CA GLN A 6 -16.60 35.51 -1.23
C GLN A 6 -15.08 35.23 -1.13
N ARG A 7 -14.37 35.40 -2.25
CA ARG A 7 -12.90 35.25 -2.33
C ARG A 7 -12.14 36.16 -1.35
N ALA A 8 -12.74 37.26 -0.92
CA ALA A 8 -12.16 38.17 0.08
C ALA A 8 -11.82 37.48 1.41
N HIS A 9 -12.53 36.39 1.76
CA HIS A 9 -12.27 35.61 2.97
C HIS A 9 -11.43 34.35 2.71
N ALA A 10 -10.75 34.23 1.56
CA ALA A 10 -9.99 33.03 1.20
C ALA A 10 -8.94 32.62 2.26
N ALA A 11 -8.28 33.60 2.91
CA ALA A 11 -7.33 33.32 3.99
C ALA A 11 -8.01 32.64 5.19
N LEU A 12 -9.17 33.15 5.63
CA LEU A 12 -9.94 32.55 6.72
C LEU A 12 -10.43 31.14 6.36
N HIS A 13 -10.91 30.95 5.13
CA HIS A 13 -11.31 29.61 4.66
C HIS A 13 -10.14 28.62 4.69
N LEU A 14 -8.94 29.03 4.26
CA LEU A 14 -7.74 28.20 4.32
C LEU A 14 -7.39 27.85 5.76
N THR A 15 -7.42 28.81 6.69
CA THR A 15 -7.16 28.53 8.11
C THR A 15 -8.14 27.50 8.68
N VAL A 16 -9.43 27.59 8.35
CA VAL A 16 -10.43 26.59 8.79
C VAL A 16 -10.13 25.22 8.19
N ILE A 17 -9.81 25.15 6.89
CA ILE A 17 -9.46 23.90 6.22
C ILE A 17 -8.21 23.27 6.86
N GLU A 18 -7.17 24.07 7.11
CA GLU A 18 -5.96 23.61 7.76
C GLU A 18 -6.26 23.11 9.18
N CYS A 19 -7.08 23.82 9.97
CA CYS A 19 -7.50 23.33 11.28
C CYS A 19 -8.20 21.96 11.21
N LEU A 20 -9.11 21.77 10.24
CA LEU A 20 -9.80 20.49 10.05
C LEU A 20 -8.82 19.38 9.67
N ILE A 21 -7.87 19.66 8.77
CA ILE A 21 -6.89 18.67 8.33
C ILE A 21 -5.98 18.21 9.49
N HIS A 22 -5.61 19.13 10.38
CA HIS A 22 -4.71 18.83 11.50
C HIS A 22 -5.42 18.33 12.76
N SER A 23 -6.75 18.46 12.86
CA SER A 23 -7.51 18.04 14.05
C SER A 23 -8.96 17.71 13.69
N PRO A 24 -9.42 16.44 13.77
CA PRO A 24 -8.67 15.26 14.23
C PRO A 24 -7.83 14.56 13.14
N HIS A 25 -8.16 14.75 11.85
CA HIS A 25 -7.53 14.06 10.72
C HIS A 25 -7.93 14.68 9.38
N ALA A 26 -7.14 14.50 8.31
CA ALA A 26 -7.38 15.04 6.96
C ALA A 26 -8.80 14.79 6.43
N THR A 27 -9.39 13.63 6.74
CA THR A 27 -10.75 13.25 6.35
C THR A 27 -11.83 14.24 6.81
N ALA A 28 -11.60 15.01 7.88
CA ALA A 28 -12.53 16.03 8.37
C ALA A 28 -12.79 17.16 7.36
N ALA A 29 -11.90 17.36 6.37
CA ALA A 29 -12.09 18.34 5.30
C ALA A 29 -12.88 17.80 4.09
N LEU A 30 -13.13 16.48 4.00
CA LEU A 30 -13.88 15.89 2.87
C LEU A 30 -15.29 16.47 2.66
N PRO A 31 -16.09 16.77 3.71
CA PRO A 31 -17.41 17.37 3.52
C PRO A 31 -17.37 18.71 2.76
N LEU A 32 -16.26 19.44 2.80
CA LEU A 32 -16.09 20.72 2.11
C LEU A 32 -16.11 20.59 0.57
N LEU A 33 -15.86 19.39 0.05
CA LEU A 33 -15.96 19.09 -1.37
C LEU A 33 -17.39 19.25 -1.90
N ALA A 34 -18.39 19.07 -1.05
CA ALA A 34 -19.81 19.18 -1.44
C ALA A 34 -20.36 20.62 -1.34
N VAL A 35 -19.67 21.54 -0.65
CA VAL A 35 -20.25 22.84 -0.27
C VAL A 35 -20.37 23.80 -1.47
N ASN A 36 -19.25 24.19 -2.08
CA ASN A 36 -19.24 25.04 -3.28
C ASN A 36 -17.90 24.93 -4.02
N LYS A 37 -17.84 25.47 -5.26
CA LYS A 37 -16.63 25.38 -6.11
C LYS A 37 -15.38 26.01 -5.48
N HIS A 38 -15.54 27.10 -4.73
CA HIS A 38 -14.41 27.80 -4.09
C HIS A 38 -13.82 26.96 -2.95
N LEU A 39 -14.64 26.50 -2.01
CA LEU A 39 -14.18 25.64 -0.92
C LEU A 39 -13.69 24.29 -1.41
N ARG A 40 -14.36 23.68 -2.39
CA ARG A 40 -13.91 22.41 -2.99
C ARG A 40 -12.48 22.53 -3.50
N ARG A 41 -12.18 23.61 -4.23
CA ARG A 41 -10.83 23.84 -4.74
C ARG A 41 -9.82 23.97 -3.60
N LEU A 42 -10.09 24.83 -2.62
CA LEU A 42 -9.19 25.02 -1.49
C LEU A 42 -8.99 23.72 -0.69
N ALA A 43 -10.06 22.95 -0.46
CA ALA A 43 -9.99 21.68 0.25
C ALA A 43 -9.17 20.64 -0.53
N ILE A 44 -9.35 20.52 -1.85
CA ILE A 44 -8.54 19.63 -2.69
C ILE A 44 -7.07 20.03 -2.61
N ASP A 45 -6.75 21.31 -2.80
CA ASP A 45 -5.37 21.81 -2.78
C ASP A 45 -4.70 21.52 -1.43
N SER A 46 -5.39 21.78 -0.31
CA SER A 46 -4.89 21.51 1.04
C SER A 46 -4.77 20.00 1.34
N LEU A 47 -5.74 19.18 0.95
CA LEU A 47 -5.70 17.73 1.15
C LEU A 47 -4.57 17.06 0.37
N LEU A 48 -4.34 17.49 -0.88
CA LEU A 48 -3.25 16.99 -1.70
C LEU A 48 -1.88 17.40 -1.19
N SER A 49 -1.78 18.55 -0.51
CA SER A 49 -0.52 18.99 0.10
C SER A 49 0.00 18.02 1.17
N CYS A 50 -0.90 17.23 1.80
CA CYS A 50 -0.51 16.18 2.74
C CYS A 50 0.31 15.05 2.09
N TYR A 51 0.13 14.83 0.79
CA TYR A 51 0.81 13.77 0.01
C TYR A 51 1.99 14.27 -0.83
N ALA A 52 2.26 15.58 -0.83
CA ALA A 52 3.33 16.17 -1.62
C ALA A 52 4.73 15.77 -1.10
N LEU A 53 5.73 15.81 -1.98
CA LEU A 53 7.10 15.48 -1.61
C LEU A 53 7.62 16.39 -0.46
N PRO A 54 8.44 15.84 0.47
CA PRO A 54 9.01 16.60 1.57
C PRO A 54 9.82 17.83 1.14
N SER A 55 9.30 19.04 1.38
CA SER A 55 10.11 20.26 1.42
C SER A 55 10.31 20.69 2.87
N ALA A 56 11.42 20.28 3.49
CA ALA A 56 12.02 20.72 4.78
C ALA A 56 11.14 21.03 6.02
N ARG A 57 9.81 20.93 6.00
CA ARG A 57 8.90 21.31 7.08
C ARG A 57 8.21 20.10 7.74
N ARG A 58 7.94 20.29 9.04
CA ARG A 58 7.45 19.34 10.06
C ARG A 58 5.91 19.23 10.09
N VAL A 59 5.29 18.75 9.02
CA VAL A 59 3.87 18.33 9.05
C VAL A 59 3.83 16.81 9.02
N PRO A 60 3.01 16.11 9.82
CA PRO A 60 2.79 14.66 9.67
C PRO A 60 2.27 14.39 8.26
N ARG A 61 2.92 13.46 7.56
CA ARG A 61 2.86 13.33 6.10
C ARG A 61 2.08 12.09 5.72
N GLU A 62 1.27 12.22 4.68
CA GLU A 62 0.62 11.08 4.07
C GLU A 62 1.45 10.57 2.89
N VAL A 63 1.47 9.25 2.71
CA VAL A 63 2.13 8.58 1.58
C VAL A 63 1.24 7.46 1.06
N VAL A 64 1.44 7.07 -0.19
CA VAL A 64 0.89 5.80 -0.69
C VAL A 64 1.97 4.75 -0.57
N ARG A 65 1.75 3.75 0.28
CA ARG A 65 2.72 2.69 0.55
C ARG A 65 2.36 1.41 -0.19
N LEU A 66 3.33 0.83 -0.90
CA LEU A 66 3.25 -0.51 -1.46
C LEU A 66 4.09 -1.45 -0.60
N SER A 67 3.47 -2.48 -0.05
CA SER A 67 4.12 -3.44 0.84
C SER A 67 3.81 -4.86 0.40
N LEU A 68 4.73 -5.79 0.62
CA LEU A 68 4.46 -7.21 0.40
C LEU A 68 3.24 -7.62 1.22
N SER A 69 2.22 -8.13 0.54
CA SER A 69 1.00 -8.63 1.15
C SER A 69 1.16 -10.11 1.45
N LEU A 70 0.93 -10.47 2.71
CA LEU A 70 0.85 -11.85 3.15
C LEU A 70 -0.58 -12.41 3.04
N THR A 71 -1.49 -11.63 2.43
CA THR A 71 -2.88 -12.02 2.26
C THR A 71 -2.93 -13.25 1.37
N ASN A 72 -3.15 -14.41 1.99
CA ASN A 72 -3.43 -15.61 1.26
C ASN A 72 -4.89 -15.53 0.77
N PRO A 73 -5.15 -15.47 -0.55
CA PRO A 73 -6.51 -15.33 -1.09
C PRO A 73 -7.39 -16.55 -0.76
N TYR A 74 -6.80 -17.65 -0.31
CA TYR A 74 -7.48 -18.88 0.08
C TYR A 74 -7.58 -19.08 1.60
N ALA A 75 -7.01 -18.17 2.41
CA ALA A 75 -7.10 -18.21 3.88
C ALA A 75 -8.03 -17.11 4.40
N PRO A 76 -8.65 -17.30 5.59
CA PRO A 76 -9.37 -16.22 6.25
C PRO A 76 -8.42 -15.04 6.55
N PRO A 77 -8.91 -13.78 6.50
CA PRO A 77 -8.11 -12.60 6.78
C PRO A 77 -7.42 -12.71 8.14
N SER A 78 -6.10 -12.51 8.18
CA SER A 78 -5.36 -12.46 9.43
C SER A 78 -5.11 -11.01 9.85
N VAL A 79 -4.89 -10.79 11.15
CA VAL A 79 -4.53 -9.47 11.69
C VAL A 79 -3.25 -8.91 11.04
N ARG A 80 -2.36 -9.79 10.56
CA ARG A 80 -1.12 -9.40 9.87
C ARG A 80 -1.34 -8.92 8.44
N ASP A 81 -2.52 -9.19 7.88
CA ASP A 81 -2.95 -8.72 6.56
C ASP A 81 -3.62 -7.35 6.62
N ASP A 82 -3.83 -6.80 7.82
CA ASP A 82 -4.41 -5.47 7.96
C ASP A 82 -3.37 -4.39 7.64
N PRO A 83 -3.68 -3.45 6.73
CA PRO A 83 -2.77 -2.39 6.36
C PRO A 83 -2.38 -1.45 7.51
N ARG A 84 -3.18 -1.34 8.59
CA ARG A 84 -2.83 -0.62 9.84
C ARG A 84 -1.62 -1.22 10.55
N PHE A 85 -1.45 -2.54 10.48
CA PHE A 85 -0.24 -3.21 11.00
C PHE A 85 0.98 -2.93 10.11
N VAL A 86 0.78 -2.96 8.79
CA VAL A 86 1.85 -2.77 7.80
C VAL A 86 2.35 -1.32 7.77
N CYS A 87 1.45 -0.35 8.00
CA CYS A 87 1.80 1.07 8.03
C CYS A 87 2.64 1.49 9.24
N GLN A 88 2.61 0.72 10.35
CA GLN A 88 3.37 1.03 11.58
C GLN A 88 4.68 0.24 11.76
N GLN A 89 5.06 -0.64 10.84
CA GLN A 89 6.39 -1.23 10.88
C GLN A 89 7.44 -0.17 10.48
N ASP A 90 7.71 0.76 11.39
CA ASP A 90 8.61 1.91 11.21
C ASP A 90 10.10 1.51 11.14
N ASP A 91 10.43 0.28 11.51
CA ASP A 91 11.79 -0.23 11.37
C ASP A 91 11.97 -0.96 10.03
N ALA A 92 12.10 -0.17 8.96
CA ALA A 92 12.64 -0.65 7.68
C ALA A 92 14.03 -1.31 7.83
N THR A 93 14.71 -1.06 8.96
CA THR A 93 15.97 -1.69 9.39
C THR A 93 15.80 -3.13 9.89
N LYS A 94 14.61 -3.50 10.38
CA LYS A 94 14.29 -4.86 10.85
C LYS A 94 13.66 -5.72 9.77
N LEU A 95 13.10 -5.09 8.73
CA LEU A 95 12.60 -5.82 7.58
C LEU A 95 13.77 -6.28 6.70
N PRO A 96 13.74 -7.53 6.21
CA PRO A 96 14.71 -7.96 5.22
C PRO A 96 14.72 -7.01 4.04
N PHE A 97 15.90 -6.74 3.48
CA PHE A 97 16.04 -5.83 2.34
C PHE A 97 15.14 -6.18 1.14
N HIS A 98 14.82 -7.47 0.97
CA HIS A 98 13.88 -7.98 -0.03
C HIS A 98 12.40 -7.87 0.39
N ARG A 99 12.06 -7.05 1.39
CA ARG A 99 10.68 -6.81 1.86
C ARG A 99 10.43 -5.35 2.21
N GLN A 100 11.34 -4.45 1.87
CA GLN A 100 11.15 -3.03 2.17
C GLN A 100 9.96 -2.49 1.37
N PRO A 101 9.08 -1.69 2.01
CA PRO A 101 7.97 -1.07 1.33
C PRO A 101 8.46 0.02 0.38
N VAL A 102 7.69 0.27 -0.68
CA VAL A 102 7.87 1.41 -1.58
C VAL A 102 6.90 2.51 -1.18
N GLU A 103 7.43 3.69 -0.89
CA GLU A 103 6.61 4.88 -0.62
C GLU A 103 6.51 5.75 -1.86
N LEU A 104 5.29 6.12 -2.21
CA LEU A 104 4.98 7.00 -3.32
C LEU A 104 4.38 8.31 -2.82
N TYR A 105 4.78 9.38 -3.48
CA TYR A 105 4.42 10.76 -3.19
C TYR A 105 3.67 11.35 -4.38
N LEU A 106 2.77 12.29 -4.11
CA LEU A 106 2.01 12.96 -5.14
C LEU A 106 2.96 13.70 -6.09
N SER A 107 2.82 13.42 -7.39
CA SER A 107 3.56 14.05 -8.47
C SER A 107 2.67 14.92 -9.33
N GLU A 108 1.41 14.52 -9.55
CA GLU A 108 0.51 15.13 -10.55
C GLU A 108 -0.95 14.99 -10.12
N LEU A 109 -1.79 15.96 -10.47
CA LEU A 109 -3.24 15.86 -10.40
C LEU A 109 -3.82 16.17 -11.79
N ASP A 110 -4.62 15.26 -12.34
CA ASP A 110 -5.52 15.59 -13.43
C ASP A 110 -6.79 16.22 -12.85
N ALA A 111 -6.91 17.54 -13.00
CA ALA A 111 -8.05 18.31 -12.47
C ALA A 111 -9.39 17.95 -13.13
N SER A 112 -9.38 17.34 -14.33
CA SER A 112 -10.59 16.98 -15.06
C SER A 112 -11.22 15.68 -14.55
N SER A 113 -10.39 14.66 -14.32
CA SER A 113 -10.81 13.35 -13.82
C SER A 113 -10.65 13.20 -12.30
N LEU A 114 -10.01 14.16 -11.63
CA LEU A 114 -9.60 14.09 -10.22
C LEU A 114 -8.74 12.85 -9.91
N VAL A 115 -7.92 12.44 -10.87
CA VAL A 115 -6.96 11.34 -10.70
C VAL A 115 -5.61 11.88 -10.27
N CYS A 116 -5.09 11.35 -9.18
CA CYS A 116 -3.82 11.70 -8.57
C CYS A 116 -2.75 10.70 -9.03
N THR A 117 -1.62 11.19 -9.53
CA THR A 117 -0.48 10.37 -9.94
C THR A 117 0.63 10.45 -8.90
N PHE A 118 1.09 9.28 -8.47
CA PHE A 118 2.09 9.08 -7.42
C PHE A 118 3.35 8.43 -7.98
N LYS A 119 4.51 8.87 -7.49
CA LYS A 119 5.82 8.35 -7.87
C LYS A 119 6.73 8.23 -6.65
N ALA A 120 7.71 7.35 -6.71
CA ALA A 120 8.72 7.24 -5.67
C ALA A 120 9.57 8.52 -5.60
N LYS A 121 10.10 8.83 -4.41
CA LYS A 121 10.94 10.03 -4.17
C LYS A 121 12.13 10.11 -5.14
N ASN A 122 12.77 8.98 -5.38
CA ASN A 122 13.85 8.85 -6.35
C ASN A 122 13.76 7.48 -7.06
N GLN A 123 14.57 7.29 -8.10
CA GLN A 123 14.53 6.04 -8.86
C GLN A 123 14.98 4.81 -8.04
N GLU A 124 15.79 5.01 -7.00
CA GLU A 124 16.36 3.94 -6.17
C GLU A 124 15.38 3.41 -5.12
N SER A 125 14.43 4.23 -4.68
CA SER A 125 13.39 3.85 -3.71
C SER A 125 12.13 3.27 -4.37
N ALA A 126 12.15 3.05 -5.69
CA ALA A 126 11.00 2.62 -6.49
C ALA A 126 10.88 1.10 -6.64
N PHE A 127 11.72 0.32 -5.96
CA PHE A 127 11.85 -1.11 -6.20
C PHE A 127 11.18 -1.94 -5.12
N LEU A 128 10.13 -2.65 -5.50
CA LEU A 128 9.66 -3.84 -4.79
C LEU A 128 10.62 -4.98 -5.12
N ARG A 129 11.09 -5.69 -4.10
CA ARG A 129 12.01 -6.83 -4.25
C ARG A 129 11.41 -8.02 -3.51
N TRP A 130 11.59 -9.22 -4.03
CA TRP A 130 11.15 -10.46 -3.38
C TRP A 130 11.86 -11.66 -4.02
N THR A 131 11.51 -12.85 -3.55
CA THR A 131 12.03 -14.11 -4.09
C THR A 131 10.89 -14.94 -4.67
N CYS A 132 10.99 -15.27 -5.95
CA CYS A 132 10.08 -16.14 -6.67
C CYS A 132 10.51 -17.60 -6.47
N SER A 133 9.58 -18.52 -6.20
CA SER A 133 9.89 -19.96 -6.15
C SER A 133 9.42 -20.66 -7.42
N TYR A 134 10.32 -21.44 -8.03
CA TYR A 134 10.06 -22.19 -9.27
C TYR A 134 10.33 -23.68 -9.05
N ALA A 135 9.43 -24.54 -9.51
CA ALA A 135 9.66 -25.98 -9.53
C ALA A 135 10.20 -26.42 -10.90
N TYR A 136 11.32 -27.14 -10.90
CA TYR A 136 11.98 -27.68 -12.08
C TYR A 136 12.02 -29.21 -12.03
N GLU A 137 11.85 -29.87 -13.18
CA GLU A 137 12.25 -31.27 -13.34
C GLU A 137 13.76 -31.32 -13.65
N ASN A 138 14.41 -32.47 -13.44
CA ASN A 138 15.85 -32.76 -13.58
C ASN A 138 16.59 -32.23 -14.84
N HIS A 139 15.92 -31.56 -15.78
CA HIS A 139 16.46 -30.94 -16.98
C HIS A 139 16.21 -29.42 -17.07
N TRP A 140 16.00 -28.74 -15.94
CA TRP A 140 15.70 -27.29 -15.90
C TRP A 140 14.45 -26.90 -16.70
N ARG A 141 13.57 -27.86 -16.98
CA ARG A 141 12.25 -27.60 -17.54
C ARG A 141 11.31 -27.22 -16.40
N GLN A 142 10.78 -26.00 -16.45
CA GLN A 142 9.84 -25.49 -15.45
C GLN A 142 8.56 -26.35 -15.46
N LEU A 143 8.19 -26.88 -14.30
CA LEU A 143 7.03 -27.78 -14.12
C LEU A 143 5.74 -27.02 -13.81
N THR A 144 5.84 -25.92 -13.07
CA THR A 144 4.69 -25.10 -12.66
C THR A 144 5.01 -23.61 -12.72
N ALA A 145 4.00 -22.82 -13.06
CA ALA A 145 4.07 -21.36 -13.02
C ALA A 145 4.25 -20.85 -11.59
N HIS A 146 4.97 -19.74 -11.48
CA HIS A 146 5.17 -18.97 -10.25
C HIS A 146 3.85 -18.73 -9.49
N VAL A 147 3.85 -18.89 -8.16
CA VAL A 147 2.76 -18.35 -7.33
C VAL A 147 2.97 -16.83 -7.27
N PRO A 148 2.08 -15.99 -7.82
CA PRO A 148 2.26 -14.55 -7.86
C PRO A 148 2.33 -13.99 -6.44
N GLU A 149 3.39 -13.23 -6.15
CA GLU A 149 3.41 -12.40 -4.95
C GLU A 149 2.45 -11.24 -5.11
N SER A 150 1.84 -10.85 -3.99
CA SER A 150 0.88 -9.76 -3.95
C SER A 150 1.42 -8.61 -3.12
N PHE A 151 1.07 -7.39 -3.49
CA PHE A 151 1.47 -6.18 -2.80
C PHE A 151 0.25 -5.37 -2.43
N SER A 152 0.08 -5.05 -1.16
CA SER A 152 -0.97 -4.13 -0.70
C SER A 152 -0.58 -2.70 -1.06
N VAL A 153 -1.53 -1.94 -1.58
CA VAL A 153 -1.38 -0.54 -1.94
C VAL A 153 -2.24 0.30 -1.00
N THR A 154 -1.58 1.03 -0.11
CA THR A 154 -2.23 1.63 1.05
C THR A 154 -1.90 3.12 1.16
N PRO A 155 -2.85 4.02 0.87
CA PRO A 155 -2.80 5.41 1.31
C PRO A 155 -2.84 5.50 2.84
N THR A 156 -1.85 6.15 3.45
CA THR A 156 -1.83 6.31 4.91
C THR A 156 -2.95 7.21 5.43
N GLY A 157 -3.48 8.10 4.57
CA GLY A 157 -4.62 8.96 4.87
C GLY A 157 -5.94 8.21 5.03
N TRP A 158 -5.93 6.88 4.91
CA TRP A 158 -7.03 6.04 5.36
C TRP A 158 -7.11 5.91 6.87
N PHE A 159 -6.03 6.17 7.60
CA PHE A 159 -5.95 5.84 9.02
C PHE A 159 -5.75 7.08 9.89
N ARG A 160 -6.46 7.09 11.01
CA ARG A 160 -6.24 8.07 12.09
C ARG A 160 -5.85 7.35 13.37
N PRO A 161 -5.21 8.06 14.33
CA PRO A 161 -5.08 7.56 15.69
C PRO A 161 -6.45 7.22 16.30
N ALA A 162 -6.50 6.13 17.07
CA ALA A 162 -7.65 5.82 17.91
C ALA A 162 -7.67 6.76 19.12
N GLU A 163 -8.84 7.27 19.46
CA GLU A 163 -9.07 8.06 20.68
C GLU A 163 -9.02 7.16 21.93
N PRO A 164 -8.85 7.73 23.15
CA PRO A 164 -8.71 6.93 24.38
C PRO A 164 -9.83 5.91 24.66
N ASN A 165 -11.03 6.15 24.14
CA ASN A 165 -12.20 5.29 24.33
C ASN A 165 -12.51 4.40 23.11
N GLU A 166 -11.66 4.39 22.10
CA GLU A 166 -11.86 3.63 20.86
C GLU A 166 -10.97 2.39 20.79
N THR A 167 -11.51 1.29 20.28
CA THR A 167 -10.76 0.05 20.07
C THR A 167 -10.12 0.04 18.69
N GLY A 168 -8.94 0.67 18.59
CA GLY A 168 -8.13 0.67 17.37
C GLY A 168 -7.26 -0.58 17.23
N LEU A 169 -6.93 -0.92 15.98
CA LEU A 169 -5.94 -1.95 15.68
C LEU A 169 -4.55 -1.30 15.67
N ASN A 170 -3.67 -1.72 16.57
CA ASN A 170 -2.34 -1.11 16.75
C ASN A 170 -2.40 0.42 16.94
N GLY A 171 -3.41 0.89 17.69
CA GLY A 171 -3.64 2.31 17.94
C GLY A 171 -4.21 3.11 16.75
N GLN A 172 -4.63 2.44 15.67
CA GLN A 172 -5.21 3.08 14.49
C GLN A 172 -6.63 2.59 14.15
N MET A 173 -7.40 3.47 13.54
CA MET A 173 -8.73 3.19 12.98
C MET A 173 -8.81 3.73 11.56
N LEU A 174 -9.76 3.22 10.77
CA LEU A 174 -10.14 3.90 9.54
C LEU A 174 -10.67 5.30 9.86
N ALA A 175 -10.19 6.28 9.12
CA ALA A 175 -10.45 7.68 9.39
C ALA A 175 -11.86 8.11 8.97
N ALA A 176 -12.38 7.56 7.86
CA ALA A 176 -13.73 7.83 7.37
C ALA A 176 -14.79 6.90 8.00
N THR A 177 -14.46 5.62 8.15
CA THR A 177 -15.40 4.56 8.57
C THR A 177 -14.78 3.67 9.65
N PRO A 178 -14.62 4.16 10.91
CA PRO A 178 -13.81 3.51 11.95
C PRO A 178 -14.16 2.05 12.25
N ALA A 179 -15.43 1.65 12.07
CA ALA A 179 -15.91 0.30 12.31
C ALA A 179 -15.59 -0.70 11.17
N CYS A 180 -15.25 -0.21 9.97
CA CYS A 180 -15.07 -1.05 8.78
C CYS A 180 -13.68 -1.69 8.71
N TYR A 181 -13.59 -2.74 7.89
CA TYR A 181 -12.31 -3.35 7.51
C TYR A 181 -11.83 -2.78 6.17
N PRO A 182 -10.59 -2.29 6.06
CA PRO A 182 -10.06 -1.86 4.76
C PRO A 182 -10.13 -3.01 3.76
N SER A 183 -10.67 -2.73 2.58
CA SER A 183 -10.78 -3.71 1.53
C SER A 183 -9.40 -4.27 1.13
N PRO A 184 -9.28 -5.57 0.82
CA PRO A 184 -8.07 -6.16 0.26
C PRO A 184 -7.94 -5.95 -1.26
N LEU A 185 -8.92 -5.32 -1.92
CA LEU A 185 -8.89 -5.04 -3.36
C LEU A 185 -7.78 -4.10 -3.85
N PRO A 186 -7.23 -3.17 -3.04
CA PRO A 186 -6.03 -2.40 -3.35
C PRO A 186 -4.77 -3.28 -3.35
N CYS A 187 -4.76 -4.30 -4.21
CA CYS A 187 -3.66 -5.23 -4.37
C CYS A 187 -3.07 -5.14 -5.78
N PHE A 188 -1.75 -5.29 -5.83
CA PHE A 188 -0.96 -5.31 -7.05
C PHE A 188 -0.23 -6.64 -7.16
N PHE A 189 -0.33 -7.28 -8.32
CA PHE A 189 0.27 -8.58 -8.63
C PHE A 189 1.20 -8.39 -9.83
N PRO A 190 2.48 -8.02 -9.62
CA PRO A 190 3.39 -7.81 -10.73
C PRO A 190 3.59 -9.11 -11.51
N GLU A 191 3.41 -9.04 -12.83
CA GLU A 191 3.82 -10.12 -13.71
C GLU A 191 5.35 -10.27 -13.66
N ILE A 192 5.82 -11.52 -13.60
CA ILE A 192 7.23 -11.85 -13.66
C ILE A 192 7.50 -12.68 -14.91
N PRO A 193 8.51 -12.34 -15.71
CA PRO A 193 8.80 -13.07 -16.94
C PRO A 193 9.16 -14.53 -16.68
N GLU A 194 8.73 -15.43 -17.55
CA GLU A 194 9.08 -16.84 -17.48
C GLU A 194 10.55 -17.10 -17.87
N ASN A 195 11.09 -16.27 -18.76
CA ASN A 195 12.45 -16.43 -19.26
C ASN A 195 13.48 -15.71 -18.36
N PRO A 196 14.61 -16.36 -18.03
CA PRO A 196 15.70 -15.74 -17.31
C PRO A 196 16.17 -14.42 -17.92
N GLY A 197 16.39 -13.41 -17.07
CA GLY A 197 16.89 -12.10 -17.48
C GLY A 197 15.94 -11.23 -18.34
N ALA A 198 14.78 -11.74 -18.78
CA ALA A 198 13.79 -10.97 -19.53
C ALA A 198 13.15 -9.87 -18.67
N ILE A 199 12.56 -8.88 -19.33
CA ILE A 199 11.92 -7.73 -18.70
C ILE A 199 10.47 -7.66 -19.17
N ILE A 200 9.54 -7.57 -18.22
CA ILE A 200 8.17 -7.18 -18.49
C ILE A 200 8.04 -5.69 -18.18
N GLN A 201 7.31 -4.99 -19.03
CA GLN A 201 6.91 -3.62 -18.79
C GLN A 201 5.42 -3.48 -19.04
N SER A 202 4.73 -2.92 -18.06
CA SER A 202 3.30 -2.61 -18.16
C SER A 202 3.11 -1.11 -17.97
N PHE A 203 2.28 -0.52 -18.82
CA PHE A 203 1.94 0.89 -18.79
C PHE A 203 0.45 1.03 -18.54
N ASP A 204 0.12 1.72 -17.46
CA ASP A 204 -1.25 2.08 -17.11
C ASP A 204 -2.19 0.87 -16.92
N GLU A 205 -1.67 -0.21 -16.34
CA GLU A 205 -2.37 -1.45 -16.01
C GLU A 205 -3.49 -1.21 -15.01
N LEU A 206 -4.68 -1.74 -15.29
CA LEU A 206 -5.85 -1.59 -14.43
C LEU A 206 -5.80 -2.61 -13.27
N LEU A 207 -5.81 -2.11 -12.04
CA LEU A 207 -5.88 -2.92 -10.83
C LEU A 207 -7.35 -3.34 -10.53
N PRO A 208 -7.57 -4.39 -9.72
CA PRO A 208 -8.91 -4.88 -9.39
C PRO A 208 -9.86 -3.84 -8.77
N ASN A 209 -9.31 -2.84 -8.08
CA ASN A 209 -10.05 -1.73 -7.49
C ASN A 209 -10.25 -0.52 -8.43
N GLY A 210 -9.83 -0.62 -9.70
CA GLY A 210 -9.97 0.44 -10.70
C GLY A 210 -8.82 1.45 -10.75
N TRP A 211 -7.82 1.31 -9.86
CA TRP A 211 -6.60 2.13 -9.90
C TRP A 211 -5.71 1.72 -11.07
N ARG A 212 -4.72 2.54 -11.42
CA ARG A 212 -3.82 2.22 -12.53
C ARG A 212 -2.35 2.30 -12.15
N ILE A 213 -1.56 1.30 -12.55
CA ILE A 213 -0.13 1.23 -12.23
C ILE A 213 0.71 1.10 -13.49
N SER A 214 1.88 1.71 -13.48
CA SER A 214 2.91 1.48 -14.50
C SER A 214 4.15 0.94 -13.81
N TYR A 215 4.73 -0.14 -14.32
CA TYR A 215 5.88 -0.80 -13.71
C TYR A 215 6.76 -1.53 -14.71
N ARG A 216 7.95 -1.91 -14.24
CA ARG A 216 8.88 -2.82 -14.92
C ARG A 216 9.28 -3.93 -13.97
N ALA A 217 9.17 -5.18 -14.39
CA ALA A 217 9.54 -6.34 -13.59
C ALA A 217 10.60 -7.19 -14.29
N ARG A 218 11.50 -7.79 -13.51
CA ARG A 218 12.60 -8.60 -14.02
C ARG A 218 13.04 -9.66 -13.00
N ARG A 219 13.43 -10.84 -13.50
CA ARG A 219 14.15 -11.88 -12.75
C ARG A 219 15.65 -11.62 -12.72
N LEU A 220 16.30 -11.97 -11.61
CA LEU A 220 17.74 -11.81 -11.40
C LEU A 220 18.51 -13.14 -11.44
N ASP A 221 17.91 -14.18 -12.02
CA ASP A 221 18.51 -15.51 -12.22
C ASP A 221 19.70 -15.57 -13.18
N TRP A 222 19.86 -14.57 -14.04
CA TRP A 222 21.05 -14.40 -14.88
C TRP A 222 22.33 -14.09 -14.08
N ILE A 223 22.21 -13.84 -12.78
CA ILE A 223 23.32 -13.63 -11.84
C ILE A 223 23.46 -14.92 -11.01
N PRO A 224 24.37 -15.85 -11.37
CA PRO A 224 24.46 -17.16 -10.72
C PRO A 224 24.66 -17.10 -9.21
N GLU A 225 25.33 -16.07 -8.71
CA GLU A 225 25.60 -15.85 -7.28
C GLU A 225 24.34 -15.51 -6.48
N MET A 226 23.25 -15.12 -7.14
CA MET A 226 21.97 -14.76 -6.52
C MET A 226 20.96 -15.92 -6.51
N LEU A 227 21.29 -17.06 -7.10
CA LEU A 227 20.43 -18.24 -7.12
C LEU A 227 20.56 -19.04 -5.82
N GLU A 228 19.46 -19.15 -5.08
CA GLU A 228 19.36 -20.11 -3.98
C GLU A 228 18.66 -21.38 -4.49
N VAL A 229 19.43 -22.44 -4.73
CA VAL A 229 18.87 -23.75 -5.05
C VAL A 229 18.58 -24.49 -3.75
N LYS A 230 17.29 -24.67 -3.42
CA LYS A 230 16.86 -25.47 -2.28
C LYS A 230 16.23 -26.76 -2.79
N SER A 231 17.00 -27.84 -2.81
CA SER A 231 16.47 -29.16 -3.15
C SER A 231 15.55 -29.65 -2.03
N PHE A 232 14.24 -29.55 -2.25
CA PHE A 232 13.26 -30.25 -1.42
C PHE A 232 12.92 -31.58 -2.08
N ALA A 233 13.32 -32.69 -1.46
CA ALA A 233 12.82 -34.01 -1.84
C ALA A 233 11.37 -34.12 -1.36
N ALA A 234 10.42 -33.62 -2.16
CA ALA A 234 9.00 -33.81 -1.91
C ALA A 234 8.63 -35.27 -2.21
N SER A 235 8.88 -36.17 -1.25
CA SER A 235 8.73 -37.63 -1.34
C SER A 235 9.72 -38.34 -2.29
N ALA A 236 10.06 -39.59 -1.96
CA ALA A 236 11.04 -40.41 -2.68
C ALA A 236 10.71 -40.66 -4.17
N SER A 237 9.52 -40.28 -4.64
CA SER A 237 9.06 -40.47 -6.02
C SER A 237 9.05 -39.21 -6.88
N SER A 238 9.21 -38.00 -6.31
CA SER A 238 9.17 -36.75 -7.11
C SER A 238 10.55 -36.10 -7.20
N ARG A 239 11.12 -36.10 -8.41
CA ARG A 239 12.40 -35.46 -8.77
C ARG A 239 12.25 -33.96 -9.09
N ALA A 240 11.43 -33.25 -8.31
CA ALA A 240 11.24 -31.82 -8.49
C ALA A 240 12.26 -31.05 -7.64
N ILE A 241 12.99 -30.12 -8.26
CA ILE A 241 13.90 -29.20 -7.58
C ILE A 241 13.19 -27.84 -7.48
N ILE A 242 13.14 -27.27 -6.27
CA ILE A 242 12.65 -25.90 -6.08
C ILE A 242 13.83 -24.95 -6.14
N VAL A 243 13.77 -23.97 -7.03
CA VAL A 243 14.78 -22.92 -7.16
C VAL A 243 14.14 -21.60 -6.77
N THR A 244 14.79 -20.89 -5.87
CA THR A 244 14.38 -19.57 -5.44
C THR A 244 15.16 -18.53 -6.23
N VAL A 245 14.45 -17.69 -6.97
CA VAL A 245 15.01 -16.68 -7.87
C VAL A 245 14.63 -15.29 -7.35
N PRO A 246 15.60 -14.41 -7.07
CA PRO A 246 15.31 -13.04 -6.73
C PRO A 246 14.67 -12.30 -7.92
N ALA A 247 13.68 -11.48 -7.63
CA ALA A 247 13.02 -10.63 -8.61
C ALA A 247 12.85 -9.21 -8.07
N TYR A 248 12.68 -8.26 -8.99
CA TYR A 248 12.29 -6.91 -8.63
C TYR A 248 11.19 -6.39 -9.55
N CYS A 249 10.41 -5.45 -9.02
CA CYS A 249 9.47 -4.62 -9.74
C CYS A 249 9.76 -3.15 -9.44
N LYS A 250 10.13 -2.39 -10.47
CA LYS A 250 10.27 -0.94 -10.41
C LYS A 250 8.92 -0.30 -10.68
N VAL A 251 8.33 0.32 -9.67
CA VAL A 251 7.09 1.09 -9.79
C VAL A 251 7.42 2.43 -10.44
N ILE A 252 6.86 2.68 -11.63
CA ILE A 252 7.07 3.93 -12.37
C ILE A 252 6.08 4.99 -11.89
N SER A 253 4.81 4.63 -11.80
CA SER A 253 3.75 5.52 -11.32
C SER A 253 2.52 4.74 -10.90
N LEU A 254 1.75 5.30 -9.98
CA LEU A 254 0.44 4.81 -9.55
C LEU A 254 -0.59 5.94 -9.66
N LYS A 255 -1.74 5.66 -10.25
CA LYS A 255 -2.86 6.59 -10.43
C LYS A 255 -4.03 6.16 -9.55
N ILE A 256 -4.48 7.07 -8.70
CA ILE A 256 -5.52 6.83 -7.70
C ILE A 256 -6.56 7.95 -7.81
N PRO A 257 -7.87 7.65 -7.86
CA PRO A 257 -8.91 8.66 -7.70
C PRO A 257 -8.73 9.44 -6.39
N PHE A 258 -8.91 10.76 -6.43
CA PHE A 258 -8.68 11.63 -5.27
C PHE A 258 -9.39 11.18 -3.99
N ILE A 259 -10.64 10.73 -4.10
CA ILE A 259 -11.44 10.32 -2.93
C ILE A 259 -10.87 9.06 -2.27
N ASP A 260 -10.29 8.17 -3.07
CA ASP A 260 -9.72 6.89 -2.63
C ASP A 260 -8.43 7.07 -1.82
N LEU A 261 -7.89 8.29 -1.72
CA LEU A 261 -6.77 8.61 -0.83
C LEU A 261 -7.17 8.76 0.64
N PHE A 262 -8.46 8.98 0.90
CA PHE A 262 -8.97 9.31 2.23
C PHE A 262 -10.09 8.38 2.68
N VAL A 263 -10.73 7.71 1.72
CA VAL A 263 -11.77 6.73 1.98
C VAL A 263 -11.31 5.43 1.36
N ALA A 264 -11.13 4.39 2.18
CA ALA A 264 -10.86 3.07 1.66
C ALA A 264 -12.06 2.61 0.81
N PRO A 265 -11.85 1.91 -0.32
CA PRO A 265 -12.94 1.40 -1.12
C PRO A 265 -13.69 0.30 -0.35
N ASP A 266 -14.69 0.70 0.44
CA ASP A 266 -15.41 -0.15 1.39
C ASP A 266 -16.32 -1.16 0.67
N ARG A 267 -16.18 -2.44 1.03
CA ARG A 267 -17.16 -3.50 0.69
C ARG A 267 -17.51 -4.42 1.86
N LEU A 268 -16.86 -4.27 3.02
CA LEU A 268 -17.02 -5.15 4.17
C LEU A 268 -17.41 -4.33 5.39
N HIS A 269 -18.63 -4.55 5.88
CA HIS A 269 -19.20 -3.76 6.99
C HIS A 269 -18.65 -4.15 8.36
N ASP A 270 -17.97 -5.30 8.49
CA ASP A 270 -17.49 -5.82 9.78
C ASP A 270 -15.98 -6.14 9.75
N CYS A 271 -15.29 -5.73 10.81
CA CYS A 271 -13.90 -6.11 11.07
C CYS A 271 -13.84 -7.54 11.65
N PRO A 272 -13.32 -8.55 10.93
CA PRO A 272 -13.53 -9.96 11.29
C PRO A 272 -12.81 -10.45 12.57
N TRP A 273 -12.08 -9.55 13.24
CA TRP A 273 -11.41 -9.78 14.52
C TRP A 273 -11.74 -8.75 15.60
N ALA A 274 -12.62 -7.78 15.34
CA ALA A 274 -13.01 -6.82 16.38
C ALA A 274 -13.64 -7.51 17.61
N ASP A 275 -14.24 -8.69 17.41
CA ASP A 275 -14.82 -9.52 18.49
C ASP A 275 -13.86 -10.59 19.04
N ARG A 276 -12.62 -10.70 18.53
CA ARG A 276 -11.66 -11.68 19.06
C ARG A 276 -10.92 -11.04 20.24
N PRO A 277 -11.01 -11.60 21.46
CA PRO A 277 -10.22 -11.12 22.57
C PRO A 277 -8.74 -11.16 22.21
N PRO A 278 -7.91 -10.21 22.69
CA PRO A 278 -6.48 -10.20 22.40
C PRO A 278 -5.92 -11.58 22.75
N GLN A 279 -5.41 -12.30 21.75
CA GLN A 279 -4.77 -13.58 22.01
C GLN A 279 -3.63 -13.32 23.00
N PRO A 280 -3.58 -14.04 24.14
CA PRO A 280 -2.50 -13.88 25.07
C PRO A 280 -1.20 -14.12 24.30
N SER A 281 -0.29 -13.15 24.42
CA SER A 281 1.05 -13.28 23.86
C SER A 281 1.60 -14.63 24.29
N LEU A 282 2.03 -15.44 23.33
CA LEU A 282 2.75 -16.67 23.59
C LEU A 282 4.05 -16.30 24.31
N THR A 283 3.96 -16.18 25.63
CA THR A 283 5.11 -16.14 26.52
C THR A 283 5.73 -17.52 26.43
N MET A 284 6.77 -17.61 25.60
CA MET A 284 7.68 -18.75 25.61
C MET A 284 8.08 -19.04 27.05
N PRO A 285 7.90 -20.27 27.56
CA PRO A 285 8.34 -20.61 28.90
C PRO A 285 9.85 -20.44 28.96
N ARG A 286 10.33 -19.54 29.84
CA ARG A 286 11.73 -19.51 30.24
C ARG A 286 12.04 -20.85 30.91
N ARG A 287 12.74 -21.73 30.20
CA ARG A 287 13.36 -22.92 30.80
C ARG A 287 14.31 -22.44 31.90
N ARG A 288 14.06 -22.90 33.12
CA ARG A 288 15.06 -22.94 34.20
C ARG A 288 15.83 -24.25 34.09
#